data_AF-A0A7J4II00-F1
#
_entry.id   AF-A0A7J4II00-F1
#
_cell.length_a   1.000
_cell.length_b   1.000
_cell.length_c   1.000
_cell.angle_alpha   90.00
_cell.angle_beta   90.00
_cell.angle_gamma   90.00
#
_symmetry.space_group_name_H-M   'P 1'
#
loop_
_entity.id
_entity.type
_entity.pdbx_description
1 polymer ?
#
loop_
_entity_poly.entity_id
_entity_poly.type
_entity_poly.pdbx_seq_one_letter_code
_entity_poly.pdbx_strand_id
1 'polypeptide(L)'
;MSPETSQTRAGSGLFGETTLSVGDSFSVFQGILMTLLGFLVLFMILGMIPPFNSDGQLGLLLVLTSLQMLALGQVLGSQVTRSWLLVAVGIVFAGLGIFSCIVPGVLTSVIQPLLGIQNLITGVMILATQIIAPTLYGIRNPPAEPVALPPLLKRLLLILTITGIMVILFGVNMLAPVLLPGLMGSIVYAFFLPVLIIIMGLLTLTTVYITRKLQ
;
A
#
# COMPACT_ATOMS: atom_id res chain seq x y z
N MET A 1 -9.46 -4.11 -63.68
CA MET A 1 -10.78 -4.49 -63.15
C MET A 1 -10.56 -5.01 -61.74
N SER A 2 -10.68 -4.14 -60.74
CA SER A 2 -11.06 -4.51 -59.37
C SER A 2 -12.61 -4.53 -59.36
N PRO A 3 -13.34 -5.20 -58.44
CA PRO A 3 -13.13 -5.27 -56.98
C PRO A 3 -13.31 -6.73 -56.43
N GLU A 4 -13.04 -7.10 -55.18
CA GLU A 4 -13.86 -6.84 -53.99
C GLU A 4 -13.08 -7.03 -52.68
N THR A 5 -13.26 -6.03 -51.84
CA THR A 5 -12.90 -5.90 -50.43
C THR A 5 -13.70 -6.85 -49.53
N SER A 6 -13.02 -7.57 -48.63
CA SER A 6 -13.64 -8.08 -47.40
C SER A 6 -13.00 -7.42 -46.19
N GLN A 7 -13.59 -6.29 -45.82
CA GLN A 7 -13.42 -5.67 -44.52
C GLN A 7 -13.81 -6.67 -43.42
N THR A 8 -12.81 -7.24 -42.74
CA THR A 8 -13.05 -7.91 -41.46
C THR A 8 -13.10 -6.83 -40.38
N ARG A 9 -14.31 -6.70 -39.82
CA ARG A 9 -14.72 -5.75 -38.79
C ARG A 9 -13.66 -5.59 -37.70
N ALA A 10 -13.14 -4.36 -37.58
CA ALA A 10 -12.52 -3.88 -36.36
C ALA A 10 -13.60 -3.82 -35.26
N GLY A 11 -13.79 -4.96 -34.58
CA GLY A 11 -14.47 -4.98 -33.30
C GLY A 11 -13.63 -4.19 -32.31
N SER A 12 -14.19 -3.10 -31.81
CA SER A 12 -13.58 -2.30 -30.74
C SER A 12 -13.40 -3.17 -29.50
N GLY A 13 -12.17 -3.66 -29.31
CA GLY A 13 -11.74 -4.22 -28.04
C GLY A 13 -11.72 -3.13 -26.99
N LEU A 14 -12.87 -2.87 -26.35
CA LEU A 14 -12.96 -2.04 -25.13
C LEU A 14 -12.22 -2.71 -23.96
N PHE A 15 -11.89 -4.00 -24.10
CA PHE A 15 -10.92 -4.74 -23.31
C PHE A 15 -9.69 -5.02 -24.18
N GLY A 16 -8.91 -3.97 -24.47
CA GLY A 16 -7.51 -4.19 -24.78
C GLY A 16 -6.92 -4.93 -23.59
N GLU A 17 -6.40 -6.13 -23.84
CA GLU A 17 -5.77 -7.03 -22.87
C GLU A 17 -4.55 -6.34 -22.25
N THR A 18 -4.82 -5.38 -21.37
CA THR A 18 -3.88 -4.92 -20.38
C THR A 18 -3.81 -6.07 -19.39
N THR A 19 -2.93 -7.02 -19.66
CA THR A 19 -2.56 -8.07 -18.72
C THR A 19 -2.09 -7.38 -17.44
N LEU A 20 -3.02 -7.17 -16.51
CA LEU A 20 -2.70 -6.71 -15.18
C LEU A 20 -1.80 -7.77 -14.57
N SER A 21 -0.54 -7.39 -14.32
CA SER A 21 0.30 -8.16 -13.44
C SER A 21 -0.49 -8.38 -12.15
N VAL A 22 -0.48 -9.61 -11.64
CA VAL A 22 -1.21 -9.99 -10.42
C VAL A 22 -0.92 -8.99 -9.28
N GLY A 23 0.32 -8.47 -9.21
CA GLY A 23 0.72 -7.43 -8.26
C GLY A 23 0.04 -6.08 -8.44
N ASP A 24 -0.15 -5.63 -9.68
CA ASP A 24 -0.82 -4.36 -9.96
C ASP A 24 -2.30 -4.46 -9.58
N SER A 25 -2.95 -5.58 -9.88
CA SER A 25 -4.36 -5.82 -9.50
C SER A 25 -4.56 -5.76 -7.99
N PHE A 26 -3.71 -6.44 -7.21
CA PHE A 26 -3.81 -6.42 -5.75
C PHE A 26 -3.52 -5.04 -5.18
N SER A 27 -2.53 -4.31 -5.73
CA SER A 27 -2.20 -2.95 -5.29
C SER A 27 -3.32 -1.95 -5.59
N VAL A 28 -3.98 -2.07 -6.75
CA VAL A 28 -5.16 -1.26 -7.10
C VAL A 28 -6.33 -1.58 -6.17
N PHE A 29 -6.62 -2.87 -5.98
CA PHE A 29 -7.69 -3.33 -5.09
C PHE A 29 -7.47 -2.80 -3.66
N GLN A 30 -6.26 -2.92 -3.14
CA GLN A 30 -5.89 -2.38 -1.85
C GLN A 30 -6.02 -0.86 -1.80
N GLY A 31 -5.52 -0.14 -2.82
CA GLY A 31 -5.60 1.32 -2.87
C GLY A 31 -7.05 1.81 -2.84
N ILE A 32 -7.94 1.13 -3.56
CA ILE A 32 -9.39 1.41 -3.52
C ILE A 32 -9.96 1.12 -2.14
N LEU A 33 -9.68 -0.05 -1.55
CA LEU A 33 -10.18 -0.42 -0.23
C LEU A 33 -9.69 0.52 0.88
N MET A 34 -8.41 0.90 0.86
CA MET A 34 -7.85 1.88 1.78
C MET A 34 -8.54 3.24 1.62
N THR A 35 -8.70 3.73 0.38
CA THR A 35 -9.38 5.00 0.13
C THR A 35 -10.81 4.97 0.66
N LEU A 36 -11.57 3.91 0.35
CA LEU A 36 -12.93 3.71 0.83
C LEU A 36 -12.99 3.65 2.36
N LEU A 37 -12.07 2.90 2.98
CA LEU A 37 -11.98 2.78 4.44
C LEU A 37 -11.67 4.12 5.08
N GLY A 38 -10.74 4.90 4.53
CA GLY A 38 -10.37 6.21 5.05
C GLY A 38 -11.51 7.21 4.96
N PHE A 39 -12.28 7.23 3.87
CA PHE A 39 -13.51 8.02 3.79
C PHE A 39 -14.53 7.54 4.83
N LEU A 40 -14.71 6.23 4.99
CA LEU A 40 -15.63 5.68 5.99
C LEU A 40 -15.24 6.13 7.42
N VAL A 41 -13.94 6.05 7.77
CA VAL A 41 -13.42 6.53 9.06
C VAL A 41 -13.68 8.03 9.22
N LEU A 42 -13.45 8.82 8.18
CA LEU A 42 -13.69 10.26 8.19
C LEU A 42 -15.17 10.58 8.47
N PHE A 43 -16.10 9.99 7.71
CA PHE A 43 -17.54 10.18 7.91
C PHE A 43 -18.01 9.73 9.29
N MET A 44 -17.40 8.67 9.85
CA MET A 44 -17.67 8.21 11.21
C MET A 44 -17.25 9.25 12.25
N ILE A 45 -16.05 9.84 12.13
CA ILE A 45 -15.56 10.88 13.05
C ILE A 45 -16.41 12.15 12.96
N LEU A 46 -16.90 12.49 11.76
CA LEU A 46 -17.84 13.59 11.55
C LEU A 46 -19.27 13.30 12.08
N GLY A 47 -19.56 12.07 12.53
CA GLY A 47 -20.87 11.67 13.04
C GLY A 47 -21.95 11.55 11.97
N MET A 48 -21.59 11.51 10.68
CA MET A 48 -22.53 11.41 9.57
C MET A 48 -23.06 9.97 9.36
N ILE A 49 -22.37 8.97 9.89
CA ILE A 49 -22.73 7.55 9.81
C ILE A 49 -22.65 6.87 11.18
N PRO A 50 -23.42 5.80 11.43
CA PRO A 50 -23.36 5.05 12.68
C PRO A 50 -21.94 4.55 12.99
N PRO A 51 -21.58 4.40 14.28
CA PRO A 51 -20.25 3.94 14.67
C PRO A 51 -20.00 2.54 14.10
N PHE A 52 -19.03 2.47 13.20
CA PHE A 52 -18.55 1.22 12.62
C PHE A 52 -17.60 0.53 13.59
N ASN A 53 -17.44 -0.79 13.46
CA ASN A 53 -16.48 -1.55 14.25
C ASN A 53 -15.04 -1.06 13.95
N SER A 54 -14.46 -0.28 14.85
CA SER A 54 -13.09 0.28 14.72
C SER A 54 -12.02 -0.82 14.61
N ASP A 55 -12.22 -1.96 15.28
CA ASP A 55 -11.27 -3.09 15.25
C ASP A 55 -11.35 -3.88 13.94
N GLY A 56 -12.52 -3.86 13.30
CA GLY A 56 -12.68 -4.41 11.96
C GLY A 56 -11.91 -3.62 10.91
N GLN A 57 -11.72 -2.31 11.10
CA GLN A 57 -10.93 -1.48 10.19
C GLN A 57 -9.44 -1.84 10.28
N LEU A 58 -8.91 -1.92 11.51
CA LEU A 58 -7.53 -2.35 11.75
C LEU A 58 -7.29 -3.79 11.30
N GLY A 59 -8.22 -4.69 11.61
CA GLY A 59 -8.20 -6.08 11.15
C GLY A 59 -8.16 -6.19 9.64
N LEU A 60 -9.01 -5.42 8.93
CA LEU A 60 -9.02 -5.39 7.47
C LEU A 60 -7.68 -4.90 6.91
N LEU A 61 -7.09 -3.84 7.47
CA LEU A 61 -5.77 -3.36 7.04
C LEU A 61 -4.68 -4.43 7.27
N LEU A 62 -4.74 -5.16 8.39
CA LEU A 62 -3.82 -6.27 8.66
C LEU A 62 -3.98 -7.40 7.63
N VAL A 63 -5.22 -7.79 7.32
CA VAL A 63 -5.51 -8.82 6.30
C VAL A 63 -5.01 -8.39 4.93
N LEU A 64 -5.27 -7.13 4.52
CA LEU A 64 -4.86 -6.63 3.22
C LEU A 64 -3.33 -6.64 3.07
N THR A 65 -2.61 -6.19 4.10
CA THR A 65 -1.15 -6.20 4.07
C THR A 65 -0.56 -7.61 4.17
N SER A 66 -1.24 -8.52 4.88
CA SER A 66 -0.88 -9.95 4.91
C SER A 66 -1.05 -10.62 3.55
N LEU A 67 -2.15 -10.32 2.86
CA LEU A 67 -2.42 -10.87 1.54
C LEU A 67 -1.36 -10.44 0.53
N GLN A 68 -0.84 -9.21 0.62
CA GLN A 68 0.28 -8.78 -0.22
C GLN A 68 1.58 -9.53 0.10
N MET A 69 1.87 -9.73 1.39
CA MET A 69 3.03 -10.53 1.80
C MET A 69 2.94 -11.96 1.26
N LEU A 70 1.75 -12.56 1.28
CA LEU A 70 1.52 -13.93 0.81
C LEU A 70 1.44 -14.07 -0.72
N ALA A 71 0.71 -13.18 -1.38
CA ALA A 71 0.43 -13.26 -2.81
C ALA A 71 1.58 -12.73 -3.66
N LEU A 72 2.29 -11.70 -3.19
CA LEU A 72 3.32 -11.00 -3.97
C LEU A 72 4.73 -11.18 -3.41
N GLY A 73 4.87 -11.71 -2.19
CA GLY A 73 6.16 -11.70 -1.49
C GLY A 73 6.66 -10.27 -1.23
N GLN A 74 5.77 -9.28 -1.33
CA GLN A 74 6.11 -7.88 -1.17
C GLN A 74 5.57 -7.36 0.15
N VAL A 75 6.36 -6.49 0.76
CA VAL A 75 5.95 -5.72 1.92
C VAL A 75 5.71 -4.31 1.37
N LEU A 76 4.43 -4.03 1.03
CA LEU A 76 3.90 -2.74 0.55
C LEU A 76 4.81 -2.02 -0.48
N GLY A 77 5.07 -2.64 -1.63
CA GLY A 77 5.83 -2.02 -2.73
C GLY A 77 7.35 -2.21 -2.67
N SER A 78 7.90 -2.82 -1.62
CA SER A 78 9.28 -3.31 -1.61
C SER A 78 9.31 -4.82 -1.90
N GLN A 79 10.11 -5.23 -2.89
CA GLN A 79 10.34 -6.64 -3.19
C GLN A 79 11.17 -7.26 -2.07
N VAL A 80 10.55 -8.11 -1.25
CA VAL A 80 11.24 -8.88 -0.23
C VAL A 80 11.54 -10.26 -0.81
N THR A 81 12.74 -10.78 -0.56
CA THR A 81 13.06 -12.16 -0.95
C THR A 81 12.09 -13.11 -0.27
N ARG A 82 11.39 -13.92 -1.07
CA ARG A 82 10.36 -14.85 -0.60
C ARG A 82 11.00 -15.86 0.35
N SER A 83 10.89 -15.61 1.65
CA SER A 83 11.34 -16.52 2.71
C SER A 83 10.14 -17.27 3.27
N TRP A 84 10.33 -18.52 3.66
CA TRP A 84 9.30 -19.31 4.36
C TRP A 84 8.84 -18.63 5.66
N LEU A 85 9.73 -17.87 6.31
CA LEU A 85 9.41 -17.05 7.48
C LEU A 85 8.38 -15.96 7.15
N LEU A 86 8.55 -15.25 6.02
CA LEU A 86 7.62 -14.22 5.59
C LEU A 86 6.21 -14.79 5.33
N VAL A 87 6.13 -16.00 4.76
CA VAL A 87 4.87 -16.71 4.54
C VAL A 87 4.21 -17.07 5.87
N ALA A 88 4.96 -17.64 6.82
CA ALA A 88 4.44 -17.98 8.14
C ALA A 88 3.89 -16.74 8.88
N VAL A 89 4.64 -15.63 8.86
CA VAL A 89 4.22 -14.35 9.45
C VAL A 89 2.95 -13.82 8.78
N GLY A 90 2.89 -13.86 7.44
CA GLY A 90 1.71 -13.44 6.68
C GLY A 90 0.45 -14.24 7.03
N ILE A 91 0.56 -15.56 7.24
CA ILE A 91 -0.56 -16.40 7.66
C ILE A 91 -1.04 -16.02 9.07
N VAL A 92 -0.11 -15.81 10.01
CA VAL A 92 -0.46 -15.39 11.38
C VAL A 92 -1.18 -14.05 11.38
N PHE A 93 -0.68 -13.07 10.61
CA PHE A 93 -1.29 -11.74 10.55
C PHE A 93 -2.65 -11.78 9.87
N ALA A 94 -2.83 -12.58 8.82
CA ALA A 94 -4.13 -12.79 8.19
C ALA A 94 -5.14 -13.39 9.18
N GLY A 95 -4.72 -14.40 9.96
CA GLY A 95 -5.56 -15.02 10.99
C GLY A 95 -5.98 -14.03 12.08
N LEU A 96 -5.03 -13.25 12.62
CA LEU A 96 -5.32 -12.21 13.62
C LEU A 96 -6.27 -11.14 13.07
N GLY A 97 -6.05 -10.70 11.84
CA GLY A 97 -6.88 -9.70 11.18
C GLY A 97 -8.31 -10.18 10.93
N ILE A 98 -8.48 -11.41 10.45
CA ILE A 98 -9.82 -12.03 10.27
C ILE A 98 -10.54 -12.14 11.62
N PHE A 99 -9.84 -12.59 12.67
CA PHE A 99 -10.43 -12.71 14.00
C PHE A 99 -10.91 -11.35 14.54
N SER A 100 -10.13 -10.29 14.34
CA SER A 100 -10.49 -8.92 14.75
C SER A 100 -11.70 -8.35 14.03
N CYS A 101 -11.93 -8.76 12.78
CA CYS A 101 -13.13 -8.38 12.05
C CYS A 101 -14.39 -9.01 12.66
N ILE A 102 -14.29 -10.20 13.26
CA ILE A 102 -15.41 -10.93 13.85
C ILE A 102 -15.66 -10.51 15.30
N VAL A 103 -14.59 -10.39 16.10
CA VAL A 103 -14.67 -10.14 17.55
C VAL A 103 -14.04 -8.78 17.88
N PRO A 104 -14.84 -7.71 18.00
CA PRO A 104 -14.32 -6.41 18.41
C PRO A 104 -13.84 -6.42 19.86
N GLY A 105 -12.86 -5.56 20.17
CA GLY A 105 -12.39 -5.20 21.50
C GLY A 105 -11.34 -6.13 22.12
N VAL A 106 -11.16 -7.34 21.59
CA VAL A 106 -10.27 -8.35 22.21
C VAL A 106 -8.82 -8.20 21.75
N LEU A 107 -8.60 -7.86 20.48
CA LEU A 107 -7.28 -7.88 19.86
C LEU A 107 -6.73 -6.50 19.52
N THR A 108 -7.45 -5.41 19.80
CA THR A 108 -7.07 -4.04 19.44
C THR A 108 -5.68 -3.68 19.95
N SER A 109 -5.42 -4.00 21.23
CA SER A 109 -4.14 -3.73 21.90
C SER A 109 -2.97 -4.50 21.31
N VAL A 110 -3.24 -5.58 20.57
CA VAL A 110 -2.23 -6.41 19.89
C VAL A 110 -2.08 -6.00 18.43
N ILE A 111 -3.17 -5.84 17.71
CA ILE A 111 -3.19 -5.55 16.27
C ILE A 111 -2.67 -4.15 15.98
N GLN A 112 -3.05 -3.16 16.78
CA GLN A 112 -2.62 -1.78 16.57
C GLN A 112 -1.09 -1.60 16.59
N PRO A 113 -0.35 -2.04 17.63
CA PRO A 113 1.11 -1.96 17.60
C PRO A 113 1.72 -2.88 16.55
N LEU A 114 1.12 -4.04 16.26
CA LEU A 114 1.60 -4.96 15.22
C LEU A 114 1.57 -4.30 13.84
N LEU A 115 0.44 -3.68 13.49
CA LEU A 115 0.30 -2.88 12.27
C LEU A 115 1.29 -1.74 12.25
N GLY A 116 1.45 -1.02 13.36
CA GLY A 116 2.33 0.12 13.41
C GLY A 116 3.80 -0.25 13.19
N ILE A 117 4.26 -1.32 13.84
CA ILE A 117 5.61 -1.87 13.65
C ILE A 117 5.79 -2.39 12.22
N GLN A 118 4.81 -3.12 11.69
CA GLN A 118 4.86 -3.61 10.32
C GLN A 118 5.00 -2.45 9.33
N ASN A 119 4.21 -1.39 9.48
CA ASN A 119 4.32 -0.20 8.64
C ASN A 119 5.67 0.48 8.83
N LEU A 120 6.19 0.59 10.05
CA LEU A 120 7.53 1.16 10.27
C LEU A 120 8.63 0.39 9.52
N ILE A 121 8.64 -0.95 9.65
CA ILE A 121 9.59 -1.82 8.94
C ILE A 121 9.44 -1.65 7.42
N THR A 122 8.19 -1.61 6.95
CA THR A 122 7.87 -1.46 5.54
C THR A 122 8.37 -0.14 4.97
N GLY A 123 8.05 0.98 5.63
CA GLY A 123 8.46 2.31 5.19
C GLY A 123 9.98 2.46 5.17
N VAL A 124 10.67 1.93 6.19
CA VAL A 124 12.14 1.89 6.22
C VAL A 124 12.69 1.05 5.06
N MET A 125 12.13 -0.13 4.77
CA MET A 125 12.57 -0.95 3.64
C MET A 125 12.33 -0.28 2.28
N ILE A 126 11.19 0.40 2.10
CA ILE A 126 10.90 1.17 0.88
C ILE A 126 11.99 2.23 0.68
N LEU A 127 12.28 3.04 1.71
CA LEU A 127 13.31 4.07 1.64
C LEU A 127 14.71 3.50 1.44
N ALA A 128 15.04 2.40 2.14
CA ALA A 128 16.32 1.72 2.00
C ALA A 128 16.51 1.21 0.57
N THR A 129 15.52 0.52 -0.01
CA THR A 129 15.60 0.04 -1.40
C THR A 129 15.69 1.18 -2.40
N GLN A 130 15.03 2.31 -2.16
CA GLN A 130 15.17 3.51 -2.98
C GLN A 130 16.57 4.14 -2.92
N ILE A 131 17.25 4.10 -1.78
CA ILE A 131 18.62 4.62 -1.66
C ILE A 131 19.62 3.63 -2.27
N ILE A 132 19.43 2.33 -2.00
CA ILE A 132 20.34 1.26 -2.41
C ILE A 132 20.25 1.01 -3.93
N ALA A 133 19.07 1.00 -4.54
CA ALA A 133 18.90 0.71 -5.97
C ALA A 133 19.68 1.65 -6.92
N PRO A 134 19.62 2.99 -6.80
CA PRO A 134 20.40 3.90 -7.64
C PRO A 134 21.89 3.86 -7.28
N THR A 135 22.25 3.68 -6.00
CA THR A 135 23.65 3.57 -5.56
C THR A 135 24.31 2.29 -6.09
N LEU A 136 23.63 1.14 -6.06
CA LEU A 136 24.15 -0.10 -6.65
C LEU A 136 24.25 0.00 -8.17
N TYR A 137 23.29 0.65 -8.83
CA TYR A 137 23.33 0.86 -10.28
C TYR A 137 24.51 1.76 -10.68
N GLY A 138 24.78 2.82 -9.90
CA GLY A 138 25.93 3.71 -10.08
C GLY A 138 27.29 3.06 -9.77
N ILE A 139 27.34 2.08 -8.86
CA ILE A 139 28.58 1.33 -8.54
C ILE A 139 28.84 0.21 -9.53
N ARG A 140 27.81 -0.50 -10.01
CA ARG A 140 27.95 -1.66 -10.91
C ARG A 140 28.26 -1.27 -12.36
N ASN A 141 27.85 -0.08 -12.78
CA ASN A 141 28.18 0.53 -14.07
C ASN A 141 28.62 1.98 -13.85
N PRO A 142 29.88 2.27 -13.49
CA PRO A 142 30.37 3.64 -13.38
C PRO A 142 30.27 4.30 -14.78
N PRO A 143 29.37 5.28 -15.00
CA PRO A 143 29.21 5.88 -16.30
C PRO A 143 30.31 6.93 -16.52
N ALA A 144 30.99 6.90 -17.67
CA ALA A 144 31.97 7.92 -18.07
C ALA A 144 31.33 9.28 -18.39
N GLU A 145 30.00 9.34 -18.56
CA GLU A 145 29.21 10.56 -18.67
C GLU A 145 27.94 10.47 -17.80
N PRO A 146 27.48 11.57 -17.17
CA PRO A 146 26.32 11.56 -16.29
C PRO A 146 25.06 11.18 -17.07
N VAL A 147 24.65 9.91 -16.98
CA VAL A 147 23.38 9.46 -17.58
C VAL A 147 22.25 10.19 -16.87
N ALA A 148 21.63 11.14 -17.56
CA ALA A 148 20.44 11.82 -17.09
C ALA A 148 19.35 10.78 -16.84
N LEU A 149 19.06 10.47 -15.57
CA LEU A 149 17.97 9.56 -15.22
C LEU A 149 16.70 10.02 -15.95
N PRO A 150 15.94 9.09 -16.56
CA PRO A 150 14.67 9.42 -17.20
C PRO A 150 13.79 10.22 -16.24
N PRO A 151 13.19 11.34 -16.66
CA PRO A 151 12.39 12.19 -15.77
C PRO A 151 11.23 11.43 -15.11
N LEU A 152 10.76 10.36 -15.75
CA LEU A 152 9.77 9.43 -15.25
C LEU A 152 10.25 8.59 -14.06
N LEU A 153 11.50 8.11 -14.07
CA LEU A 153 12.08 7.35 -12.96
C LEU A 153 12.29 8.26 -11.74
N LYS A 154 12.70 9.52 -11.94
CA LYS A 154 12.77 10.52 -10.86
C LYS A 154 11.39 10.75 -10.23
N ARG A 155 10.32 10.78 -11.03
CA ARG A 155 8.94 10.96 -10.54
C ARG A 155 8.45 9.75 -9.74
N LEU A 156 8.72 8.54 -10.22
CA LEU A 156 8.41 7.30 -9.51
C LEU A 156 9.18 7.22 -8.19
N LEU A 157 10.48 7.53 -8.22
CA LEU A 157 11.35 7.59 -7.05
C LEU A 157 10.81 8.58 -6.01
N LEU A 158 10.40 9.76 -6.45
CA LEU A 158 9.79 10.77 -5.57
C LEU A 158 8.49 10.28 -4.93
N ILE A 159 7.60 9.64 -5.71
CA ILE A 159 6.35 9.08 -5.16
C ILE A 159 6.63 7.93 -4.20
N LEU A 160 7.64 7.10 -4.48
CA LEU A 160 8.07 6.04 -3.58
C LEU A 160 8.64 6.61 -2.28
N THR A 161 9.39 7.72 -2.32
CA THR A 161 9.83 8.43 -1.11
C THR A 161 8.66 8.93 -0.30
N ILE A 162 7.71 9.62 -0.95
CA ILE A 162 6.53 10.16 -0.29
C ILE A 162 5.72 9.01 0.34
N THR A 163 5.57 7.90 -0.39
CA THR A 163 4.89 6.71 0.10
C THR A 163 5.62 6.16 1.34
N GLY A 164 6.94 5.94 1.27
CA GLY A 164 7.72 5.45 2.41
C GLY A 164 7.60 6.34 3.66
N ILE A 165 7.68 7.67 3.48
CA ILE A 165 7.47 8.64 4.57
C ILE A 165 6.07 8.50 5.15
N MET A 166 5.03 8.47 4.30
CA MET A 166 3.65 8.30 4.77
C MET A 166 3.47 6.97 5.51
N VAL A 167 4.17 5.90 5.11
CA VAL A 167 4.06 4.58 5.75
C VAL A 167 4.64 4.64 7.16
N ILE A 168 5.77 5.34 7.31
CA ILE A 168 6.36 5.59 8.62
C ILE A 168 5.42 6.43 9.48
N LEU A 169 4.86 7.52 8.94
CA LEU A 169 3.91 8.37 9.68
C LEU A 169 2.67 7.59 10.13
N PHE A 170 2.13 6.74 9.27
CA PHE A 170 1.03 5.84 9.61
C PHE A 170 1.41 4.85 10.71
N GLY A 171 2.61 4.27 10.63
CA GLY A 171 3.12 3.37 11.66
C GLY A 171 3.30 4.05 13.01
N VAL A 172 3.86 5.26 13.02
CA VAL A 172 4.03 6.07 14.24
C VAL A 172 2.67 6.49 14.81
N ASN A 173 1.72 6.91 13.97
CA ASN A 173 0.36 7.25 14.42
C ASN A 173 -0.35 6.05 15.05
N MET A 174 -0.18 4.84 14.50
CA MET A 174 -0.70 3.61 15.09
C MET A 174 -0.16 3.38 16.51
N LEU A 175 1.09 3.73 16.77
CA LEU A 175 1.71 3.62 18.09
C LEU A 175 1.37 4.80 19.02
N ALA A 176 0.73 5.87 18.54
CA ALA A 176 0.47 7.07 19.34
C ALA A 176 -0.29 6.81 20.65
N PRO A 177 -1.34 5.97 20.71
CA PRO A 177 -2.02 5.66 21.96
C PRO A 177 -1.17 4.85 22.96
N VAL A 178 -0.12 4.18 22.47
CA VAL A 178 0.84 3.44 23.31
C VAL A 178 1.93 4.37 23.83
N LEU A 179 2.43 5.31 23.01
CA LEU A 179 3.46 6.26 23.43
C LEU A 179 2.93 7.36 24.36
N LEU A 180 1.69 7.80 24.13
CA LEU A 180 1.04 8.88 24.87
C LEU A 180 -0.23 8.32 25.53
N PRO A 181 -0.11 7.57 26.64
CA PRO A 181 -1.25 7.05 27.35
C PRO A 181 -2.11 8.20 27.89
N GLY A 182 -3.36 8.27 27.45
CA GLY A 182 -4.32 9.30 27.84
C GLY A 182 -5.14 9.83 26.67
N LEU A 183 -5.99 10.81 26.96
CA LEU A 183 -6.94 11.39 26.00
C LEU A 183 -6.24 12.00 24.78
N MET A 184 -5.06 12.59 24.98
CA MET A 184 -4.27 13.23 23.92
C MET A 184 -3.83 12.22 22.84
N GLY A 185 -3.36 11.04 23.23
CA GLY A 185 -2.95 10.00 22.27
C GLY A 185 -4.12 9.50 21.43
N SER A 186 -5.30 9.33 22.04
CA SER A 186 -6.52 8.93 21.34
C SER A 186 -7.04 10.00 20.37
N ILE A 187 -6.98 11.29 20.73
CA ILE A 187 -7.40 12.40 19.86
C ILE A 187 -6.48 12.52 18.65
N VAL A 188 -5.15 12.50 18.87
CA VAL A 188 -4.16 12.54 17.79
C VAL A 188 -4.38 11.37 16.85
N TYR A 189 -4.48 10.15 17.39
CA TYR A 189 -4.75 8.96 16.62
C TYR A 189 -6.01 9.11 15.76
N ALA A 190 -7.14 9.49 16.36
CA ALA A 190 -8.42 9.62 15.66
C ALA A 190 -8.37 10.68 14.54
N PHE A 191 -7.70 11.81 14.76
CA PHE A 191 -7.63 12.88 13.77
C PHE A 191 -6.75 12.52 12.56
N PHE A 192 -5.57 11.96 12.80
CA PHE A 192 -4.62 11.66 11.73
C PHE A 192 -4.91 10.36 11.00
N LEU A 193 -5.57 9.39 11.64
CA LEU A 193 -5.87 8.09 11.06
C LEU A 193 -6.62 8.15 9.72
N PRO A 194 -7.80 8.78 9.59
CA PRO A 194 -8.53 8.82 8.32
C PRO A 194 -7.71 9.49 7.22
N VAL A 195 -7.04 10.60 7.56
CA VAL A 195 -6.22 11.38 6.62
C VAL A 195 -5.07 10.52 6.06
N LEU A 196 -4.34 9.81 6.93
CA LEU A 196 -3.24 8.95 6.53
C LEU A 196 -3.70 7.78 5.67
N ILE A 197 -4.83 7.14 6.01
CA ILE A 197 -5.40 6.04 5.22
C ILE A 197 -5.83 6.50 3.82
N ILE A 198 -6.48 7.67 3.69
CA ILE A 198 -6.89 8.22 2.39
C ILE A 198 -5.67 8.55 1.53
N ILE A 199 -4.68 9.25 2.10
CA ILE A 199 -3.45 9.63 1.38
C ILE A 199 -2.71 8.37 0.91
N MET A 200 -2.62 7.34 1.75
CA MET A 200 -2.05 6.04 1.39
C MET A 200 -2.73 5.37 0.21
N GLY A 201 -4.06 5.31 0.25
CA GLY A 201 -4.84 4.73 -0.83
C GLY A 201 -4.57 5.45 -2.16
N LEU A 202 -4.58 6.78 -2.14
CA LEU A 202 -4.34 7.60 -3.32
C LEU A 202 -2.90 7.47 -3.86
N LEU A 203 -1.89 7.44 -2.98
CA LEU A 203 -0.49 7.25 -3.35
C LEU A 203 -0.25 5.87 -3.97
N THR A 204 -0.89 4.82 -3.43
CA THR A 204 -0.81 3.46 -3.97
C THR A 204 -1.38 3.43 -5.40
N LEU A 205 -2.54 4.04 -5.62
CA LEU A 205 -3.16 4.14 -6.96
C LEU A 205 -2.28 4.92 -7.94
N THR A 206 -1.70 6.04 -7.50
CA THR A 206 -0.80 6.86 -8.32
C THR A 206 0.47 6.09 -8.70
N THR A 207 1.01 5.28 -7.78
CA THR A 207 2.18 4.44 -8.03
C THR A 207 1.91 3.41 -9.12
N VAL A 208 0.76 2.72 -9.06
CA VAL A 208 0.38 1.76 -10.11
C VAL A 208 0.16 2.46 -11.45
N TYR A 209 -0.50 3.62 -11.45
CA TYR A 209 -0.75 4.39 -12.66
C TYR A 209 0.56 4.78 -13.39
N ILE A 210 1.57 5.25 -12.66
CA ILE A 210 2.86 5.62 -13.25
C ILE A 210 3.66 4.39 -13.68
N THR A 211 3.63 3.32 -12.89
CA THR A 211 4.31 2.06 -13.22
C THR A 211 3.78 1.49 -14.53
N ARG A 212 2.47 1.57 -14.79
CA ARG A 212 1.88 1.19 -16.08
C ARG A 212 2.34 2.05 -17.24
N LYS A 213 2.56 3.34 -17.03
CA LYS A 213 3.03 4.23 -18.10
C LYS A 213 4.49 3.96 -18.50
N LEU A 214 5.22 3.16 -17.71
CA LEU A 214 6.61 2.78 -17.95
C LEU A 214 6.75 1.46 -18.72
N GLN A 215 5.69 0.64 -18.80
CA GLN A 215 5.65 -0.63 -19.52
C GLN A 215 5.11 -0.42 -20.93
#